data_AF-A0AAV0WDV9-F1
#
_entry.id   AF-A0AAV0WDV9-F1
#
_cell.length_a   1.000
_cell.length_b   1.000
_cell.length_c   1.000
_cell.angle_alpha   90.00
_cell.angle_beta   90.00
_cell.angle_gamma   90.00
#
_symmetry.space_group_name_H-M   'P 1'
#
loop_
_entity.id
_entity.type
_entity.pdbx_description
1 polymer ?
#
loop_
_entity_poly.entity_id
_entity_poly.type
_entity_poly.pdbx_seq_one_letter_code
_entity_poly.pdbx_strand_id
1 'polypeptide(L)'
;MRTVNLTTRESAALAVRECCIIWEKARIPIRAIHHCITKLINLYEEWRNLQKNAQKVGESYRLKENDLKKKIDLLFDIAHSDALKLIKIEVDKQFLINQRLPGRPGCLGGIDIKGEIKENIHIQR
;
A
#
# COMPACT_ATOMS: atom_id res chain seq x y z
N MET A 1 -12.20 -1.26 24.02
CA MET A 1 -11.90 -1.49 22.58
C MET A 1 -13.22 -1.74 21.88
N ARG A 2 -13.64 -0.92 20.91
CA ARG A 2 -14.90 -1.18 20.18
C ARG A 2 -14.70 -2.41 19.30
N THR A 3 -15.35 -3.51 19.60
CA THR A 3 -15.41 -4.70 18.75
C THR A 3 -16.41 -4.45 17.65
N VAL A 4 -15.90 -4.26 16.44
CA VAL A 4 -16.73 -4.13 15.23
C VAL A 4 -16.88 -5.53 14.65
N ASN A 5 -18.11 -6.05 14.59
CA ASN A 5 -18.40 -7.37 14.02
C ASN A 5 -18.37 -7.29 12.49
N LEU A 6 -17.16 -7.14 11.93
CA LEU A 6 -16.94 -7.04 10.49
C LEU A 6 -16.44 -8.39 9.94
N THR A 7 -16.88 -8.71 8.73
CA THR A 7 -16.28 -9.77 7.93
C THR A 7 -14.82 -9.43 7.60
N THR A 8 -14.03 -10.44 7.23
CA THR A 8 -12.65 -10.23 6.74
C THR A 8 -12.60 -9.22 5.60
N ARG A 9 -13.59 -9.27 4.71
CA ARG A 9 -13.67 -8.37 3.55
C ARG A 9 -13.94 -6.93 3.95
N GLU A 10 -14.88 -6.69 4.87
CA GLU A 10 -15.17 -5.35 5.36
C GLU A 10 -13.99 -4.76 6.14
N SER A 11 -13.33 -5.59 6.94
CA SER A 11 -12.10 -5.20 7.67
C SER A 11 -10.98 -4.81 6.70
N ALA A 12 -10.77 -5.61 5.65
CA ALA A 12 -9.80 -5.30 4.60
C ALA A 12 -10.19 -4.02 3.83
N ALA A 13 -11.48 -3.83 3.54
CA ALA A 13 -11.97 -2.62 2.88
C ALA A 13 -11.75 -1.36 3.73
N LEU A 14 -11.94 -1.44 5.05
CA LEU A 14 -11.65 -0.33 5.96
C LEU A 14 -10.16 0.02 5.95
N ALA A 15 -9.29 -0.98 6.14
CA ALA A 15 -7.83 -0.76 6.11
C ALA A 15 -7.35 -0.18 4.78
N VAL A 16 -7.85 -0.69 3.65
CA VAL A 16 -7.50 -0.16 2.32
C VAL A 16 -7.97 1.28 2.14
N ARG A 17 -9.16 1.65 2.61
CA ARG A 17 -9.67 3.02 2.50
C ARG A 17 -8.81 4.02 3.29
N GLU A 18 -8.38 3.64 4.50
CA GLU A 18 -7.45 4.46 5.28
C GLU A 18 -6.11 4.64 4.54
N CYS A 19 -5.60 3.58 3.92
CA CYS A 19 -4.41 3.69 3.09
C CYS A 19 -4.64 4.58 1.86
N CYS A 20 -5.80 4.52 1.21
CA CYS A 20 -6.09 5.39 0.07
C CYS A 20 -5.95 6.87 0.42
N ILE A 21 -6.44 7.30 1.59
CA ILE A 21 -6.32 8.69 2.05
C ILE A 21 -4.86 9.13 2.13
N ILE A 22 -3.97 8.26 2.58
CA ILE A 22 -2.52 8.55 2.68
C ILE A 22 -1.93 8.74 1.28
N TRP A 23 -2.29 7.88 0.33
CA TRP A 23 -1.81 7.94 -1.05
C TRP A 23 -2.39 9.14 -1.83
N GLU A 24 -3.64 9.50 -1.58
CA GLU A 24 -4.29 10.70 -2.11
C GLU A 24 -3.59 11.97 -1.59
N LYS A 25 -3.25 12.02 -0.30
CA LYS A 25 -2.44 13.13 0.27
C LYS A 25 -1.05 13.23 -0.34
N ALA A 26 -0.49 12.13 -0.80
CA ALA A 26 0.76 12.09 -1.55
C ALA A 26 0.58 12.38 -3.05
N ARG A 27 -0.65 12.60 -3.52
CA ARG A 27 -1.03 12.78 -4.93
C ARG A 27 -0.58 11.63 -5.82
N ILE A 28 -0.50 10.43 -5.26
CA ILE A 28 -0.13 9.25 -6.03
C ILE A 28 -1.40 8.56 -6.54
N PRO A 29 -1.54 8.35 -7.86
CA PRO A 29 -2.65 7.61 -8.43
C PRO A 29 -2.73 6.20 -7.87
N ILE A 30 -3.93 5.79 -7.46
CA ILE A 30 -4.20 4.50 -6.83
C ILE A 30 -4.86 3.58 -7.87
N ARG A 31 -4.54 2.29 -7.83
CA ARG A 31 -5.30 1.29 -8.59
C ARG A 31 -6.72 1.12 -8.04
N ALA A 32 -7.59 0.45 -8.78
CA ALA A 32 -8.97 0.23 -8.33
C ALA A 32 -9.03 -0.44 -6.94
N ILE A 33 -9.84 0.12 -6.04
CA ILE A 33 -9.91 -0.26 -4.61
C ILE A 33 -10.15 -1.76 -4.42
N HIS A 34 -10.99 -2.37 -5.26
CA HIS A 34 -11.29 -3.79 -5.16
C HIS A 34 -10.04 -4.67 -5.35
N HIS A 35 -9.10 -4.30 -6.22
CA HIS A 35 -7.81 -4.99 -6.37
C HIS A 35 -6.92 -4.83 -5.12
N CYS A 36 -6.98 -3.67 -4.46
CA CYS A 36 -6.33 -3.43 -3.16
C CYS A 36 -6.88 -4.33 -2.07
N ILE A 37 -8.20 -4.45 -1.98
CA ILE A 37 -8.88 -5.31 -1.03
C ILE A 37 -8.50 -6.77 -1.28
N THR A 38 -8.58 -7.25 -2.53
CA THR A 38 -8.21 -8.62 -2.88
C THR A 38 -6.75 -8.92 -2.54
N LYS A 39 -5.81 -8.00 -2.79
CA LYS A 39 -4.39 -8.18 -2.41
C LYS A 39 -4.23 -8.38 -0.90
N LEU A 40 -4.92 -7.57 -0.09
CA LEU A 40 -4.85 -7.67 1.37
C LEU A 40 -5.47 -8.97 1.88
N ILE A 41 -6.62 -9.38 1.34
CA ILE A 41 -7.29 -10.63 1.71
C ILE A 41 -6.41 -11.84 1.36
N ASN A 42 -5.86 -11.90 0.15
CA ASN A 42 -5.00 -13.00 -0.26
C ASN A 42 -3.77 -13.12 0.64
N LEU A 43 -3.14 -12.00 1.00
CA LEU A 43 -1.99 -12.02 1.91
C LEU A 43 -2.37 -12.48 3.33
N TYR A 44 -3.54 -12.05 3.81
CA TYR A 44 -4.08 -12.53 5.09
C TYR A 44 -4.34 -14.04 5.06
N GLU A 45 -4.88 -14.58 3.98
CA GLU A 45 -5.11 -16.02 3.83
C GLU A 45 -3.80 -16.81 3.78
N GLU A 46 -2.79 -16.32 3.04
CA GLU A 46 -1.44 -16.89 3.02
C GLU A 46 -0.84 -16.94 4.43
N TRP A 47 -0.89 -15.81 5.15
CA TRP A 47 -0.43 -15.73 6.54
C TRP A 47 -1.20 -16.66 7.47
N ARG A 48 -2.53 -16.72 7.36
CA ARG A 48 -3.39 -17.56 8.19
C ARG A 48 -3.09 -19.05 7.98
N ASN A 49 -2.78 -19.44 6.75
CA ASN A 49 -2.36 -20.79 6.40
C ASN A 49 -0.99 -21.13 6.99
N LEU A 50 -0.02 -20.21 6.92
CA LEU A 50 1.28 -20.38 7.58
C LEU A 50 1.13 -20.48 9.09
N GLN A 51 0.31 -19.63 9.70
CA GLN A 51 0.03 -19.65 11.14
C GLN A 51 -0.56 -20.99 11.59
N LYS A 52 -1.52 -21.57 10.84
CA LYS A 52 -2.07 -22.91 11.14
C LYS A 52 -1.01 -24.02 11.08
N ASN A 53 0.05 -23.80 10.32
CA ASN A 53 1.14 -24.75 10.10
C ASN A 53 2.44 -24.34 10.78
N ALA A 54 2.40 -23.44 11.77
CA ALA A 54 3.59 -22.86 12.39
C ALA A 54 4.52 -23.88 13.08
N GLN A 55 4.00 -25.05 13.44
CA GLN A 55 4.78 -26.15 14.03
C GLN A 55 5.56 -26.97 12.98
N LYS A 56 5.26 -26.80 11.68
CA LYS A 56 5.95 -27.53 10.63
C LYS A 56 7.32 -26.93 10.38
N VAL A 57 8.36 -27.75 10.54
CA VAL A 57 9.75 -27.36 10.31
C VAL A 57 10.20 -27.95 8.97
N GLY A 58 10.75 -27.12 8.10
CA GLY A 58 11.26 -27.54 6.80
C GLY A 58 11.70 -26.35 5.95
N GLU A 59 12.65 -26.57 5.04
CA GLU A 59 13.17 -25.52 4.16
C GLU A 59 12.06 -24.87 3.32
N SER A 60 11.13 -25.66 2.80
CA SER A 60 9.98 -25.17 2.03
C SER A 60 9.07 -24.23 2.83
N TYR A 61 8.91 -24.45 4.14
CA TYR A 61 8.13 -23.55 5.01
C TYR A 61 8.90 -22.26 5.30
N ARG A 62 10.21 -22.34 5.56
CA ARG A 62 11.06 -21.15 5.75
C ARG A 62 11.08 -20.27 4.51
N LEU A 63 11.08 -20.86 3.31
CA LEU A 63 10.97 -20.13 2.05
C LEU A 63 9.64 -19.38 1.94
N LYS A 64 8.52 -20.03 2.29
CA LYS A 64 7.19 -19.39 2.30
C LYS A 64 7.08 -18.27 3.32
N GLU A 65 7.67 -18.43 4.50
CA GLU A 65 7.72 -17.36 5.52
C GLU A 65 8.52 -16.15 5.03
N ASN A 66 9.67 -16.39 4.39
CA ASN A 66 10.49 -15.33 3.83
C ASN A 66 9.80 -14.63 2.65
N ASP A 67 9.08 -15.36 1.81
CA ASP A 67 8.24 -14.79 0.75
C ASP A 67 7.11 -13.92 1.33
N LEU A 68 6.43 -14.41 2.38
CA LEU A 68 5.40 -13.64 3.07
C LEU A 68 5.95 -12.32 3.64
N LYS A 69 7.13 -12.34 4.28
CA LYS A 69 7.77 -11.12 4.79
C LYS A 69 8.00 -10.09 3.68
N LYS A 70 8.53 -10.52 2.54
CA LYS A 70 8.73 -9.64 1.37
C LYS A 70 7.40 -9.08 0.85
N LYS A 71 6.35 -9.89 0.82
CA LYS A 71 5.00 -9.45 0.40
C LYS A 71 4.39 -8.45 1.38
N ILE A 72 4.60 -8.62 2.69
CA ILE A 72 4.19 -7.67 3.72
C ILE A 72 4.89 -6.32 3.51
N ASP A 73 6.19 -6.34 3.19
CA ASP A 73 6.96 -5.14 2.90
C ASP A 73 6.47 -4.38 1.65
N LEU A 74 5.70 -5.03 0.77
CA LEU A 74 5.11 -4.42 -0.42
C LEU A 74 3.58 -4.31 -0.35
N LEU A 75 2.96 -4.65 0.79
CA LEU A 75 1.51 -4.78 0.92
C LEU A 75 0.79 -3.48 0.52
N PHE A 76 1.26 -2.36 1.06
CA PHE A 76 0.66 -1.05 0.86
C PHE A 76 1.19 -0.28 -0.34
N ASP A 77 2.01 -0.88 -1.22
CA ASP A 77 2.16 -0.36 -2.58
C ASP A 77 0.87 -0.63 -3.35
N ILE A 78 -0.01 0.37 -3.35
CA ILE A 78 -1.33 0.37 -4.00
C ILE A 78 -1.36 1.35 -5.18
N ALA A 79 -0.19 1.83 -5.62
CA ALA A 79 -0.09 2.71 -6.77
C ALA A 79 -0.73 2.09 -8.01
N HIS A 80 -1.25 2.94 -8.88
CA HIS A 80 -1.58 2.56 -10.25
C HIS A 80 -0.33 2.03 -10.97
N SER A 81 -0.50 1.09 -11.91
CA SER A 81 0.62 0.55 -12.72
C SER A 81 1.42 1.65 -13.41
N ASP A 82 0.71 2.61 -13.97
CA ASP A 82 1.25 3.79 -14.66
C ASP A 82 1.40 5.02 -13.76
N ALA A 83 1.40 4.86 -12.42
CA ALA A 83 1.47 6.00 -11.49
C ALA A 83 2.64 6.94 -11.81
N LEU A 84 3.84 6.41 -12.13
CA LEU A 84 5.00 7.25 -12.48
C LEU A 84 4.82 8.07 -13.76
N LYS A 85 3.97 7.62 -14.69
CA LYS A 85 3.63 8.36 -15.92
C LYS A 85 2.55 9.42 -15.66
N LEU A 86 1.61 9.09 -14.79
CA LEU A 86 0.46 9.93 -14.44
C LEU A 86 0.85 11.09 -13.51
N ILE A 87 1.78 10.86 -12.58
CA ILE A 87 2.32 11.89 -11.70
C ILE A 87 3.11 12.89 -12.54
N LYS A 88 2.79 14.18 -12.41
CA LYS A 88 3.46 15.25 -13.16
C LYS A 88 4.62 15.88 -12.38
N ILE A 89 4.50 15.95 -11.05
CA ILE A 89 5.47 16.57 -10.16
C ILE A 89 6.60 15.58 -9.88
N GLU A 90 7.84 15.99 -10.18
CA GLU A 90 9.01 15.11 -10.01
C GLU A 90 9.24 14.70 -8.55
N VAL A 91 8.96 15.58 -7.60
CA VAL A 91 9.05 15.30 -6.15
C VAL A 91 8.13 14.14 -5.75
N ASP A 92 6.89 14.11 -6.24
CA ASP A 92 5.93 13.06 -5.94
C ASP A 92 6.33 11.72 -6.60
N LYS A 93 6.95 11.75 -7.78
CA LYS A 93 7.53 10.55 -8.41
C LYS A 93 8.67 9.98 -7.57
N GLN A 94 9.58 10.85 -7.11
CA GLN A 94 10.69 10.44 -6.27
C GLN A 94 10.19 9.89 -4.94
N PHE A 95 9.13 10.47 -4.37
CA PHE A 95 8.48 9.92 -3.19
C PHE A 95 7.97 8.50 -3.43
N LEU A 96 7.24 8.24 -4.54
CA LEU A 96 6.80 6.89 -4.90
C LEU A 96 7.97 5.90 -5.09
N ILE A 97 9.05 6.33 -5.73
CA ILE A 97 10.26 5.51 -5.91
C ILE A 97 10.86 5.15 -4.54
N ASN A 98 11.00 6.14 -3.66
CA ASN A 98 11.53 5.94 -2.32
C ASN A 98 10.68 4.99 -1.47
N GLN A 99 9.35 5.04 -1.60
CA GLN A 99 8.46 4.09 -0.90
C GLN A 99 8.63 2.63 -1.38
N ARG A 100 9.19 2.40 -2.57
CA ARG A 100 9.48 1.06 -3.12
C ARG A 100 10.89 0.56 -2.80
N LEU A 101 11.77 1.42 -2.30
CA LEU A 101 13.13 1.03 -1.91
C LEU A 101 13.15 0.30 -0.56
N PRO A 102 14.10 -0.63 -0.35
CA PRO A 102 14.31 -1.26 0.95
C PRO A 102 14.50 -0.21 2.05
N GLY A 103 13.84 -0.41 3.20
CA GLY A 103 13.87 0.54 4.32
C GLY A 103 12.96 1.76 4.15
N ARG A 104 12.31 1.94 2.98
CA ARG A 104 11.34 3.00 2.68
C ARG A 104 11.79 4.40 3.12
N PRO A 105 12.86 4.94 2.53
CA PRO A 105 13.40 6.24 2.90
C PRO A 105 12.35 7.36 2.75
N GLY A 106 12.23 8.18 3.79
CA GLY A 106 11.34 9.33 3.81
C GLY A 106 9.89 9.01 4.19
N CYS A 107 9.18 10.03 4.64
CA CYS A 107 7.79 9.96 5.05
C CYS A 107 7.02 11.21 4.59
N LEU A 108 5.70 11.12 4.57
CA LEU A 108 4.86 12.30 4.44
C LEU A 108 5.00 13.15 5.70
N GLY A 109 5.39 14.41 5.53
CA GLY A 109 5.44 15.41 6.58
C GLY A 109 4.09 16.14 6.72
N GLY A 110 4.15 17.47 6.77
CA GLY A 110 2.97 18.33 6.74
C GLY A 110 2.36 18.48 5.34
N ILE A 111 1.24 19.20 5.27
CA ILE A 111 0.51 19.51 4.02
C ILE A 111 1.41 20.37 3.11
N ASP A 112 1.66 19.89 1.88
CA ASP A 112 2.44 20.62 0.87
C ASP A 112 1.57 21.63 0.09
N ILE A 113 1.27 22.77 0.73
CA ILE A 113 0.49 23.87 0.13
C ILE A 113 1.15 24.38 -1.16
N LYS A 114 2.50 24.38 -1.22
CA LYS A 114 3.24 24.91 -2.39
C LYS A 114 3.11 23.98 -3.59
N GLY A 115 3.18 22.67 -3.36
CA GLY A 115 2.95 21.69 -4.41
C GLY A 115 1.51 21.74 -4.92
N GLU A 116 0.53 21.89 -4.05
CA GLU A 116 -0.90 21.91 -4.40
C GLU A 116 -1.23 23.07 -5.34
N ILE A 117 -0.69 24.27 -5.09
CA ILE A 117 -0.86 25.44 -5.97
C ILE A 117 -0.30 25.18 -7.37
N LYS A 118 0.88 24.55 -7.47
CA LYS A 118 1.53 24.27 -8.77
C LYS A 118 0.72 23.31 -9.63
N GLU A 119 0.08 22.32 -9.00
CA GLU A 119 -0.77 21.36 -9.68
C GLU A 119 -2.03 22.03 -10.22
N ASN A 120 -2.72 22.83 -9.40
CA ASN A 120 -3.95 23.53 -9.80
C ASN A 120 -3.73 24.51 -10.96
N ILE A 121 -2.59 25.22 -11.00
CA ILE A 121 -2.21 26.08 -12.13
C ILE A 121 -2.07 25.27 -13.43
N HIS A 122 -1.58 24.03 -13.33
CA HIS A 122 -1.38 23.18 -14.49
C HIS A 122 -2.66 22.46 -14.93
N ILE A 123 -3.68 22.33 -14.07
CA ILE A 123 -5.01 21.82 -14.45
C ILE A 123 -5.83 22.88 -15.21
N GLN A 124 -5.58 24.17 -14.98
CA GLN A 124 -6.31 25.30 -15.59
C GLN A 124 -5.73 25.79 -16.95
N ARG A 125 -4.71 25.13 -17.49
CA ARG A 125 -4.10 25.44 -18.80
C ARG A 125 -4.34 24.30 -19.78
#